data_AF-A0A7I4AQF1-F1
#
_entry.id   AF-A0A7I4AQF1-F1
#
_cell.length_a   1.000
_cell.length_b   1.000
_cell.length_c   1.000
_cell.angle_alpha   90.00
_cell.angle_beta   90.00
_cell.angle_gamma   90.00
#
_symmetry.space_group_name_H-M   'P 1'
#
loop_
_entity.id
_entity.type
_entity.pdbx_description
1 polymer ?
#
loop_
_entity_poly.entity_id
_entity_poly.type
_entity_poly.pdbx_seq_one_letter_code
_entity_poly.pdbx_strand_id
1 'polypeptide(L)'
;MDKDFDELSHHFKAEKSIVRVMGSDPDLKLAVLASWQDHCLIDLLHRWQEGELPVDICCVISNHNRGPNTHVLRFLERHGIPYHYLPTSRGNKREAEILELVSGTDFLVLARYMQVLSSTFLHNYRKDIINIHHGLLPSFKGANPYRQAYEAGVKLIGATSHFVTEELDDGPIIEQMVDRVSHRDSLNAFATRSENLEKQCLGKAIKYYCEQRILRYAVNKTIVFG
;
A
#
# COMPACT_ATOMS: atom_id res chain seq x y z
N MET A 1 -16.02 18.06 -23.36
CA MET A 1 -14.67 17.51 -23.08
C MET A 1 -14.72 16.00 -23.19
N ASP A 2 -15.70 15.36 -22.55
CA ASP A 2 -15.83 13.89 -22.54
C ASP A 2 -16.03 13.26 -23.93
N LYS A 3 -16.89 13.85 -24.78
CA LYS A 3 -17.17 13.29 -26.11
C LYS A 3 -15.94 13.25 -27.04
N ASP A 4 -15.12 14.30 -27.02
CA ASP A 4 -13.90 14.37 -27.84
C ASP A 4 -12.85 13.37 -27.33
N PHE A 5 -12.78 13.17 -26.01
CA PHE A 5 -11.88 12.20 -25.39
C PHE A 5 -12.29 10.76 -25.68
N ASP A 6 -13.58 10.46 -25.67
CA ASP A 6 -14.12 9.15 -26.04
C ASP A 6 -13.81 8.82 -27.50
N GLU A 7 -13.99 9.79 -28.41
CA GLU A 7 -13.64 9.64 -29.83
C GLU A 7 -12.14 9.37 -30.03
N LEU A 8 -11.26 10.10 -29.32
CA LEU A 8 -9.82 9.86 -29.33
C LEU A 8 -9.45 8.48 -28.76
N SER A 9 -10.06 8.11 -27.63
CA SER A 9 -9.83 6.81 -26.97
C SER A 9 -10.18 5.65 -27.91
N HIS A 10 -11.31 5.74 -28.61
CA HIS A 10 -11.70 4.77 -29.63
C HIS A 10 -10.75 4.78 -30.84
N HIS A 11 -10.36 5.96 -31.33
CA HIS A 11 -9.46 6.09 -32.47
C HIS A 11 -8.11 5.42 -32.22
N PHE A 12 -7.52 5.64 -31.05
CA PHE A 12 -6.23 5.06 -30.67
C PHE A 12 -6.32 3.66 -30.05
N LYS A 13 -7.54 3.10 -29.90
CA LYS A 13 -7.79 1.83 -29.20
C LYS A 13 -7.18 1.83 -27.79
N ALA A 14 -7.29 2.96 -27.09
CA ALA A 14 -6.74 3.09 -25.75
C ALA A 14 -7.51 2.16 -24.79
N GLU A 15 -6.77 1.36 -24.02
CA GLU A 15 -7.35 0.49 -22.99
C GLU A 15 -7.86 1.27 -21.78
N LYS A 16 -7.23 2.41 -21.48
CA LYS A 16 -7.59 3.29 -20.38
C LYS A 16 -7.19 4.72 -20.71
N SER A 17 -8.10 5.66 -20.48
CA SER A 17 -7.88 7.10 -20.60
C SER A 17 -8.31 7.75 -19.30
N ILE A 18 -7.37 8.27 -18.53
CA ILE A 18 -7.64 9.06 -17.32
C ILE A 18 -6.97 10.40 -17.50
N VAL A 19 -7.74 11.48 -17.37
CA VAL A 19 -7.21 12.82 -17.20
C VAL A 19 -7.68 13.30 -15.84
N ARG A 20 -6.73 13.60 -14.97
CA ARG A 20 -7.01 14.31 -13.72
C ARG A 20 -6.20 15.59 -13.65
N VAL A 21 -6.84 16.66 -13.21
CA VAL A 21 -6.22 17.96 -12.96
C VAL A 21 -6.07 18.12 -11.45
N MET A 22 -4.84 17.97 -10.98
CA MET A 22 -4.51 18.15 -9.56
C MET A 22 -4.92 19.56 -9.10
N GLY A 23 -5.60 19.64 -7.95
CA GLY A 23 -6.12 20.90 -7.39
C GLY A 23 -7.49 21.33 -7.92
N SER A 24 -7.96 20.75 -9.04
CA SER A 24 -9.32 20.97 -9.55
C SER A 24 -10.23 19.77 -9.30
N ASP A 25 -9.69 18.56 -9.44
CA ASP A 25 -10.43 17.32 -9.20
C ASP A 25 -10.37 16.90 -7.71
N PRO A 26 -11.42 16.24 -7.17
CA PRO A 26 -11.43 15.78 -5.78
C PRO A 26 -10.37 14.73 -5.51
N ASP A 27 -9.66 14.80 -4.38
CA ASP A 27 -8.63 13.81 -4.03
C ASP A 27 -9.12 12.36 -4.11
N LEU A 28 -8.20 11.44 -4.44
CA LEU A 28 -8.52 10.01 -4.45
C LEU A 28 -8.89 9.56 -3.04
N LYS A 29 -9.88 8.69 -2.94
CA LYS A 29 -10.32 8.07 -1.69
C LYS A 29 -9.53 6.81 -1.40
N LEU A 30 -8.83 6.79 -0.27
CA LEU A 30 -7.99 5.69 0.18
C LEU A 30 -8.57 5.01 1.42
N ALA A 31 -8.63 3.68 1.44
CA ALA A 31 -8.66 2.93 2.69
C ALA A 31 -7.35 2.19 2.94
N VAL A 32 -6.91 2.19 4.20
CA VAL A 32 -5.64 1.58 4.61
C VAL A 32 -5.91 0.33 5.43
N LEU A 33 -5.38 -0.80 5.00
CA LEU A 33 -5.39 -2.05 5.76
C LEU A 33 -4.05 -2.21 6.49
N ALA A 34 -4.09 -2.50 7.78
CA ALA A 34 -2.88 -2.66 8.61
C ALA A 34 -3.01 -3.83 9.59
N SER A 35 -1.89 -4.45 9.97
CA SER A 35 -1.86 -5.48 11.02
C SER A 35 -1.23 -4.93 12.30
N TRP A 36 -0.31 -5.68 12.92
CA TRP A 36 0.33 -5.32 14.19
C TRP A 36 1.55 -4.39 14.03
N GLN A 37 2.10 -4.29 12.82
CA GLN A 37 3.24 -3.42 12.53
C GLN A 37 2.74 -2.05 12.08
N ASP A 38 3.09 -1.01 12.84
CA ASP A 38 2.49 0.31 12.67
C ASP A 38 3.31 1.25 11.80
N HIS A 39 4.60 0.96 11.58
CA HIS A 39 5.54 1.92 11.02
C HIS A 39 5.08 2.50 9.68
N CYS A 40 4.59 1.66 8.75
CA CYS A 40 4.05 2.13 7.48
C CYS A 40 2.75 2.92 7.62
N LEU A 41 1.85 2.52 8.53
CA LEU A 41 0.59 3.23 8.78
C LEU A 41 0.87 4.62 9.38
N ILE A 42 1.73 4.69 10.39
CA ILE A 42 2.10 5.96 11.05
C ILE A 42 2.74 6.92 10.05
N ASP A 43 3.68 6.44 9.24
CA ASP A 43 4.38 7.27 8.25
C ASP A 43 3.40 7.81 7.19
N LEU A 44 2.51 6.95 6.68
CA LEU A 44 1.46 7.35 5.74
C LEU A 44 0.58 8.45 6.34
N LEU A 45 0.05 8.23 7.55
CA LEU A 45 -0.80 9.20 8.24
C LEU A 45 -0.08 10.53 8.49
N HIS A 46 1.19 10.48 8.90
CA HIS A 46 2.00 11.67 9.12
C HIS A 46 2.22 12.45 7.82
N ARG A 47 2.65 11.79 6.73
CA ARG A 47 2.82 12.43 5.41
C ARG A 47 1.54 13.05 4.89
N TRP A 48 0.41 12.37 5.09
CA TRP A 48 -0.90 12.91 4.75
C TRP A 48 -1.22 14.17 5.55
N GLN A 49 -0.98 14.17 6.87
CA GLN A 49 -1.20 15.36 7.72
C GLN A 49 -0.36 16.57 7.27
N GLU A 50 0.87 16.32 6.82
CA GLU A 50 1.78 17.36 6.31
C GLU A 50 1.48 17.78 4.87
N GLY A 51 0.45 17.22 4.22
CA GLY A 51 0.06 17.53 2.85
C GLY A 51 0.98 16.94 1.79
N GLU A 52 1.85 15.98 2.12
CA GLU A 52 2.75 15.33 1.16
C GLU A 52 2.03 14.33 0.25
N LEU A 53 0.87 13.81 0.68
CA LEU A 53 0.06 12.84 -0.05
C LEU A 53 -1.30 13.48 -0.43
N PRO A 54 -1.56 13.73 -1.73
CA PRO A 54 -2.83 14.31 -2.19
C PRO A 54 -3.91 13.22 -2.27
N VAL A 55 -4.45 12.85 -1.11
CA VAL A 55 -5.39 11.73 -0.93
C VAL A 55 -6.33 12.00 0.24
N ASP A 56 -7.56 11.50 0.15
CA ASP A 56 -8.55 11.49 1.22
C ASP A 56 -8.58 10.11 1.89
N ILE A 57 -8.16 10.03 3.16
CA ILE A 57 -8.13 8.77 3.91
C ILE A 57 -9.51 8.49 4.51
N CYS A 58 -10.25 7.60 3.86
CA CYS A 58 -11.63 7.25 4.21
C CYS A 58 -11.75 6.42 5.50
N CYS A 59 -10.83 5.47 5.72
CA CYS A 59 -10.81 4.65 6.92
C CYS A 59 -9.50 3.86 7.07
N VAL A 60 -9.26 3.37 8.28
CA VAL A 60 -8.23 2.37 8.59
C VAL A 60 -8.91 1.09 9.06
N ILE A 61 -8.57 -0.04 8.43
CA ILE A 61 -9.10 -1.35 8.77
C ILE A 61 -7.95 -2.23 9.29
N SER A 62 -8.17 -2.92 10.40
CA SER A 62 -7.14 -3.79 10.97
C SER A 62 -7.70 -5.08 11.53
N ASN A 63 -6.90 -6.14 11.43
CA ASN A 63 -7.17 -7.40 12.10
C ASN A 63 -6.70 -7.45 13.56
N HIS A 64 -6.18 -6.33 14.09
CA HIS A 64 -5.74 -6.20 15.47
C HIS A 64 -6.54 -5.12 16.20
N ASN A 65 -6.93 -5.41 17.45
CA ASN A 65 -7.55 -4.41 18.28
C ASN A 65 -6.48 -3.43 18.77
N ARG A 66 -6.73 -2.13 18.62
CA ARG A 66 -5.92 -1.09 19.22
C ARG A 66 -6.68 -0.57 20.43
N GLY A 67 -6.03 -0.59 21.58
CA GLY A 67 -6.63 -0.03 22.80
C GLY A 67 -6.90 1.48 22.64
N PRO A 68 -7.89 2.02 23.38
CA PRO A 68 -8.12 3.46 23.42
C PRO A 68 -6.84 4.17 23.88
N ASN A 69 -6.59 5.37 23.37
CA ASN A 69 -5.41 6.21 23.66
C ASN A 69 -4.07 5.79 23.02
N THR A 70 -4.05 4.80 22.12
CA THR A 70 -2.85 4.59 21.28
C THR A 70 -2.59 5.81 20.38
N HIS A 71 -1.34 6.06 20.03
CA HIS A 71 -0.98 7.19 19.17
C HIS A 71 -1.71 7.15 17.83
N VAL A 72 -1.90 5.96 17.24
CA VAL A 72 -2.70 5.76 16.02
C VAL A 72 -4.16 6.17 16.25
N LEU A 73 -4.85 5.61 17.26
CA LEU A 73 -6.27 5.94 17.46
C LEU A 73 -6.49 7.41 17.79
N ARG A 74 -5.63 8.02 18.62
CA ARG A 74 -5.73 9.46 18.90
C ARG A 74 -5.54 10.31 17.64
N PHE A 75 -4.64 9.90 16.75
CA PHE A 75 -4.46 10.56 15.46
C PHE A 75 -5.72 10.45 14.61
N LEU A 76 -6.27 9.24 14.47
CA LEU A 76 -7.45 8.98 13.65
C LEU A 76 -8.68 9.72 14.19
N GLU A 77 -8.92 9.66 15.50
CA GLU A 77 -10.01 10.38 16.19
C GLU A 77 -9.92 11.90 15.97
N ARG A 78 -8.72 12.48 16.12
CA ARG A 78 -8.48 13.92 15.90
C ARG A 78 -8.86 14.37 14.49
N HIS A 79 -8.66 13.51 13.50
CA HIS A 79 -8.93 13.82 12.09
C HIS A 79 -10.25 13.23 11.59
N GLY A 80 -11.06 12.62 12.46
CA GLY A 80 -12.34 12.02 12.09
C GLY A 80 -12.23 10.80 11.17
N ILE A 81 -11.07 10.12 11.12
CA ILE A 81 -10.85 8.93 10.29
C ILE A 81 -11.34 7.69 11.07
N PRO A 82 -12.33 6.94 10.56
CA PRO A 82 -12.82 5.72 11.21
C PRO A 82 -11.75 4.62 11.29
N TYR A 83 -11.70 3.94 12.45
CA TYR A 83 -10.93 2.72 12.64
C TYR A 83 -11.87 1.52 12.77
N HIS A 84 -11.69 0.51 11.92
CA HIS A 84 -12.48 -0.72 11.93
C HIS A 84 -11.62 -1.91 12.37
N TYR A 85 -11.97 -2.51 13.51
CA TYR A 85 -11.34 -3.73 13.99
C TYR A 85 -12.11 -4.96 13.48
N LEU A 86 -11.49 -5.70 12.56
CA LEU A 86 -12.03 -6.91 11.96
C LEU A 86 -11.09 -8.11 12.23
N PRO A 87 -11.23 -8.80 13.38
CA PRO A 87 -10.30 -9.86 13.79
C PRO A 87 -10.16 -10.96 12.74
N THR A 88 -8.99 -11.61 12.72
CA THR A 88 -8.81 -12.82 11.91
C THR A 88 -9.70 -13.94 12.44
N SER A 89 -10.76 -14.27 11.69
CA SER A 89 -11.62 -15.44 11.93
C SER A 89 -11.46 -16.47 10.81
N ARG A 90 -11.86 -17.72 11.06
CA ARG A 90 -11.97 -18.73 9.99
C ARG A 90 -13.12 -18.38 9.05
N GLY A 91 -12.87 -18.32 7.74
CA GLY A 91 -13.88 -18.09 6.68
C GLY A 91 -13.90 -16.68 6.08
N ASN A 92 -14.71 -16.49 5.03
CA ASN A 92 -14.70 -15.30 4.16
C ASN A 92 -15.51 -14.10 4.70
N LYS A 93 -16.13 -14.23 5.89
CA LYS A 93 -17.02 -13.18 6.43
C LYS A 93 -16.30 -11.83 6.55
N ARG A 94 -15.04 -11.85 7.01
CA ARG A 94 -14.20 -10.66 7.14
C ARG A 94 -14.03 -9.90 5.82
N GLU A 95 -13.78 -10.62 4.73
CA GLU A 95 -13.55 -10.00 3.42
C GLU A 95 -14.83 -9.35 2.88
N ALA A 96 -16.00 -9.93 3.15
CA ALA A 96 -17.28 -9.29 2.84
C ALA A 96 -17.46 -7.98 3.62
N GLU A 97 -17.16 -7.96 4.91
CA GLU A 97 -17.22 -6.75 5.75
C GLU A 97 -16.20 -5.68 5.27
N ILE A 98 -14.99 -6.09 4.88
CA ILE A 98 -14.01 -5.17 4.27
C ILE A 98 -14.58 -4.58 2.98
N LEU A 99 -15.13 -5.40 2.07
CA LEU A 99 -15.70 -4.93 0.80
C LEU A 99 -16.80 -3.89 0.98
N GLU A 100 -17.68 -4.09 1.98
CA GLU A 100 -18.72 -3.11 2.32
C GLU A 100 -18.11 -1.76 2.71
N LEU A 101 -17.14 -1.77 3.62
CA LEU A 101 -16.46 -0.57 4.12
C LEU A 101 -15.68 0.17 3.04
N VAL A 102 -15.08 -0.55 2.09
CA VAL A 102 -14.20 0.05 1.06
C VAL A 102 -14.91 0.35 -0.26
N SER A 103 -16.20 0.03 -0.39
CA SER A 103 -16.97 0.19 -1.63
C SER A 103 -16.85 1.58 -2.27
N GLY A 104 -16.83 2.63 -1.44
CA GLY A 104 -16.71 4.04 -1.85
C GLY A 104 -15.29 4.57 -2.04
N THR A 105 -14.25 3.73 -1.92
CA THR A 105 -12.84 4.13 -2.08
C THR A 105 -12.36 3.97 -3.52
N ASP A 106 -11.34 4.69 -3.93
CA ASP A 106 -10.73 4.56 -5.26
C ASP A 106 -9.63 3.50 -5.30
N PHE A 107 -8.91 3.28 -4.19
CA PHE A 107 -7.87 2.27 -4.06
C PHE A 107 -7.61 1.88 -2.59
N LEU A 108 -6.91 0.76 -2.39
CA LEU A 108 -6.44 0.32 -1.08
C LEU A 108 -4.92 0.38 -0.96
N VAL A 109 -4.47 0.56 0.28
CA VAL A 109 -3.07 0.34 0.66
C VAL A 109 -3.01 -0.73 1.73
N LEU A 110 -2.17 -1.74 1.51
CA LEU A 110 -1.80 -2.73 2.53
C LEU A 110 -0.55 -2.23 3.27
N ALA A 111 -0.74 -1.43 4.30
CA ALA A 111 0.34 -0.93 5.16
C ALA A 111 0.78 -2.04 6.13
N ARG A 112 1.56 -3.00 5.61
CA ARG A 112 1.98 -4.21 6.35
C ARG A 112 0.79 -5.01 6.87
N TYR A 113 -0.22 -5.19 6.02
CA TYR A 113 -1.32 -6.09 6.28
C TYR A 113 -0.88 -7.54 6.05
N MET A 114 -0.88 -8.34 7.11
CA MET A 114 -0.25 -9.67 7.16
C MET A 114 -1.19 -10.78 6.71
N GLN A 115 -2.29 -10.46 6.02
CA GLN A 115 -3.31 -11.44 5.62
C GLN A 115 -3.43 -11.41 4.11
N VAL A 116 -3.38 -12.59 3.51
CA VAL A 116 -3.61 -12.76 2.07
C VAL A 116 -5.07 -12.42 1.76
N LEU A 117 -5.27 -11.56 0.76
CA LEU A 117 -6.59 -11.27 0.20
C LEU A 117 -6.94 -12.37 -0.81
N SER A 118 -8.15 -12.91 -0.74
CA SER A 118 -8.58 -13.97 -1.66
C SER A 118 -8.82 -13.46 -3.08
N SER A 119 -8.70 -14.35 -4.07
CA SER A 119 -9.11 -14.06 -5.46
C SER A 119 -10.53 -13.51 -5.55
N THR A 120 -11.45 -14.00 -4.71
CA THR A 120 -12.84 -13.52 -4.63
C THR A 120 -12.90 -12.07 -4.17
N PHE A 121 -12.09 -11.68 -3.17
CA PHE A 121 -12.00 -10.28 -2.74
C PHE A 121 -11.50 -9.39 -3.89
N LEU A 122 -10.41 -9.78 -4.55
CA LEU A 122 -9.82 -9.02 -5.65
C LEU A 122 -10.82 -8.83 -6.81
N HIS A 123 -11.52 -9.91 -7.19
CA HIS A 123 -12.56 -9.91 -8.21
C HIS A 123 -13.77 -9.04 -7.88
N ASN A 124 -14.11 -8.89 -6.60
CA ASN A 124 -15.23 -8.06 -6.16
C ASN A 124 -14.84 -6.59 -5.98
N TYR A 125 -13.62 -6.31 -5.50
CA TYR A 125 -13.17 -4.94 -5.27
C TYR A 125 -12.88 -4.20 -6.60
N ARG A 126 -12.25 -4.87 -7.57
CA ARG A 126 -12.01 -4.39 -8.96
C ARG A 126 -11.28 -3.04 -9.07
N LYS A 127 -10.61 -2.62 -8.01
CA LYS A 127 -9.83 -1.38 -7.95
C LYS A 127 -8.41 -1.70 -7.52
N ASP A 128 -7.51 -0.74 -7.66
CA ASP A 128 -6.10 -0.95 -7.37
C ASP A 128 -5.87 -1.17 -5.87
N ILE A 129 -4.93 -2.07 -5.57
CA ILE A 129 -4.45 -2.33 -4.22
C ILE A 129 -2.93 -2.25 -4.28
N ILE A 130 -2.33 -1.38 -3.48
CA ILE A 130 -0.88 -1.22 -3.36
C ILE A 130 -0.42 -1.92 -2.10
N ASN A 131 0.58 -2.81 -2.22
CA ASN A 131 1.20 -3.50 -1.10
C ASN A 131 2.63 -3.02 -0.85
N ILE A 132 3.12 -3.21 0.37
CA ILE A 132 4.53 -3.10 0.72
C ILE A 132 5.07 -4.45 1.18
N HIS A 133 5.99 -5.00 0.40
CA HIS A 133 6.71 -6.22 0.72
C HIS A 133 8.07 -5.91 1.34
N HIS A 134 8.47 -6.69 2.36
CA HIS A 134 9.82 -6.58 2.92
C HIS A 134 10.84 -7.19 1.95
N GLY A 135 11.89 -6.45 1.59
CA GLY A 135 12.92 -6.95 0.69
C GLY A 135 12.66 -6.68 -0.78
N LEU A 136 13.65 -7.02 -1.59
CA LEU A 136 13.54 -6.99 -3.05
C LEU A 136 12.90 -8.27 -3.53
N LEU A 137 11.78 -8.17 -4.24
CA LEU A 137 11.18 -9.33 -4.88
C LEU A 137 12.09 -9.84 -6.01
N PRO A 138 12.31 -11.17 -6.12
CA PRO A 138 11.92 -12.22 -5.17
C PRO A 138 12.87 -12.31 -3.95
N SER A 139 12.34 -12.33 -2.72
CA SER A 139 13.11 -12.36 -1.46
C SER A 139 12.86 -13.59 -0.58
N PHE A 140 13.50 -13.64 0.60
CA PHE A 140 13.24 -14.60 1.68
C PHE A 140 11.75 -14.78 1.96
N LYS A 141 11.29 -16.04 2.00
CA LYS A 141 9.91 -16.45 2.28
C LYS A 141 9.75 -16.91 3.73
N GLY A 142 8.53 -16.81 4.27
CA GLY A 142 8.18 -17.38 5.58
C GLY A 142 8.30 -16.39 6.76
N ALA A 143 8.23 -16.93 7.98
CA ALA A 143 8.10 -16.12 9.19
C ALA A 143 9.40 -15.39 9.57
N ASN A 144 9.26 -14.17 10.10
CA ASN A 144 10.35 -13.33 10.62
C ASN A 144 11.50 -13.05 9.62
N PRO A 145 11.19 -12.37 8.50
CA PRO A 145 12.14 -12.13 7.42
C PRO A 145 13.35 -11.28 7.82
N TYR A 146 13.17 -10.34 8.75
CA TYR A 146 14.27 -9.50 9.24
C TYR A 146 15.33 -10.34 9.96
N ARG A 147 14.89 -11.26 10.81
CA ARG A 147 15.80 -12.16 11.51
C ARG A 147 16.52 -13.10 10.55
N GLN A 148 15.82 -13.65 9.57
CA GLN A 148 16.44 -14.50 8.55
C GLN A 148 17.53 -13.74 7.77
N ALA A 149 17.23 -12.52 7.31
CA ALA A 149 18.18 -11.69 6.57
C ALA A 149 19.38 -11.28 7.45
N TYR A 150 19.14 -10.96 8.72
CA TYR A 150 20.20 -10.67 9.69
C TYR A 150 21.11 -11.88 9.94
N GLU A 151 20.54 -13.06 10.19
CA GLU A 151 21.28 -14.31 10.43
C GLU A 151 22.03 -14.77 9.17
N ALA A 152 21.49 -14.53 7.98
CA ALA A 152 22.17 -14.76 6.70
C ALA A 152 23.33 -13.76 6.45
N GLY A 153 23.44 -12.70 7.25
CA GLY A 153 24.51 -11.72 7.15
C GLY A 153 24.47 -10.91 5.85
N VAL A 154 23.28 -10.61 5.33
CA VAL A 154 23.11 -9.80 4.11
C VAL A 154 23.82 -8.45 4.24
N LYS A 155 24.23 -7.88 3.11
CA LYS A 155 24.88 -6.54 3.04
C LYS A 155 23.98 -5.46 2.46
N LEU A 156 22.80 -5.88 1.99
CA LEU A 156 21.75 -5.03 1.46
C LEU A 156 20.41 -5.54 2.00
N ILE A 157 19.57 -4.58 2.37
CA ILE A 157 18.15 -4.79 2.64
C ILE A 157 17.35 -4.06 1.56
N GLY A 158 16.12 -4.49 1.37
CA GLY A 158 15.23 -3.93 0.34
C GLY A 158 13.83 -3.70 0.85
N ALA A 159 13.03 -3.00 0.07
CA ALA A 159 11.58 -2.94 0.18
C ALA A 159 10.97 -2.76 -1.21
N THR A 160 9.85 -3.42 -1.48
CA THR A 160 9.19 -3.37 -2.79
C THR A 160 7.73 -2.99 -2.61
N SER A 161 7.32 -1.88 -3.22
CA SER A 161 5.91 -1.54 -3.40
C SER A 161 5.43 -1.98 -4.76
N HIS A 162 4.28 -2.65 -4.80
CA HIS A 162 3.73 -3.23 -6.01
C HIS A 162 2.21 -3.25 -5.96
N PHE A 163 1.58 -3.40 -7.12
CA PHE A 163 0.16 -3.70 -7.18
C PHE A 163 -0.10 -5.15 -6.75
N VAL A 164 -1.20 -5.40 -6.05
CA VAL A 164 -1.62 -6.77 -5.71
C VAL A 164 -2.30 -7.42 -6.92
N THR A 165 -1.95 -8.68 -7.15
CA THR A 165 -2.57 -9.60 -8.12
C THR A 165 -3.02 -10.87 -7.39
N GLU A 166 -3.58 -11.84 -8.10
CA GLU A 166 -3.99 -13.12 -7.49
C GLU A 166 -2.76 -13.92 -7.02
N GLU A 167 -1.66 -13.80 -7.76
CA GLU A 167 -0.36 -14.32 -7.40
C GLU A 167 0.26 -13.48 -6.27
N LEU A 168 0.45 -14.13 -5.13
CA LEU A 168 1.01 -13.51 -3.93
C LEU A 168 2.39 -12.90 -4.21
N ASP A 169 2.51 -11.61 -3.94
CA ASP A 169 3.74 -10.82 -4.08
C ASP A 169 4.40 -10.89 -5.48
N ASP A 170 3.60 -11.00 -6.55
CA ASP A 170 4.09 -11.08 -7.94
C ASP A 170 3.53 -9.99 -8.87
N GLY A 171 2.75 -9.06 -8.33
CA GLY A 171 2.13 -8.03 -9.16
C GLY A 171 3.12 -6.95 -9.64
N PRO A 172 2.69 -6.09 -10.58
CA PRO A 172 3.55 -5.06 -11.18
C PRO A 172 4.19 -4.14 -10.13
N ILE A 173 5.52 -4.09 -10.14
CA ILE A 173 6.34 -3.27 -9.23
C ILE A 173 6.12 -1.78 -9.53
N ILE A 174 5.94 -0.99 -8.47
CA ILE A 174 5.82 0.48 -8.52
C ILE A 174 7.12 1.15 -8.10
N GLU A 175 7.70 0.72 -6.97
CA GLU A 175 8.90 1.32 -6.40
C GLU A 175 9.72 0.24 -5.67
N GLN A 176 11.05 0.38 -5.73
CA GLN A 176 11.99 -0.47 -5.01
C GLN A 176 13.08 0.37 -4.40
N MET A 177 13.34 0.13 -3.12
CA MET A 177 14.42 0.80 -2.42
C MET A 177 15.36 -0.21 -1.81
N VAL A 178 16.63 0.17 -1.68
CA VAL A 178 17.67 -0.60 -1.02
C VAL A 178 18.44 0.27 -0.04
N ASP A 179 18.92 -0.36 1.04
CA ASP A 179 19.88 0.26 1.95
C ASP A 179 21.00 -0.72 2.30
N ARG A 180 22.18 -0.19 2.63
CA ARG A 180 23.33 -0.98 3.07
C ARG A 180 23.23 -1.29 4.55
N VAL A 181 23.53 -2.54 4.87
CA VAL A 181 23.69 -3.04 6.24
C VAL A 181 25.05 -3.73 6.36
N SER A 182 25.55 -3.82 7.59
CA SER A 182 26.88 -4.31 7.89
C SER A 182 26.86 -5.29 9.05
N HIS A 183 27.97 -6.02 9.23
CA HIS A 183 28.16 -6.91 10.38
C HIS A 183 28.22 -6.17 11.73
N ARG A 184 28.27 -4.83 11.72
CA ARG A 184 28.26 -3.99 12.92
C ARG A 184 26.86 -3.63 13.39
N ASP A 185 25.85 -3.79 12.52
CA ASP A 185 24.47 -3.50 12.89
C ASP A 185 23.99 -4.55 13.88
N SER A 186 23.32 -4.12 14.95
CA SER A 186 22.57 -5.02 15.82
C SER A 186 21.26 -5.44 15.15
N LEU A 187 20.63 -6.51 15.62
CA LEU A 187 19.32 -6.93 15.11
C LEU A 187 18.27 -5.80 15.20
N ASN A 188 18.33 -4.98 16.26
CA ASN A 188 17.42 -3.84 16.41
C ASN A 188 17.70 -2.75 15.36
N ALA A 189 18.97 -2.38 15.15
CA ALA A 189 19.34 -1.40 14.12
C ALA A 189 18.94 -1.90 12.71
N PHE A 190 19.11 -3.19 12.45
CA PHE A 190 18.69 -3.83 11.20
C PHE A 190 17.17 -3.72 10.97
N ALA A 191 16.37 -4.03 12.00
CA ALA A 191 14.92 -3.91 11.95
C ALA A 191 14.48 -2.46 11.72
N THR A 192 15.03 -1.50 12.47
CA THR A 192 14.73 -0.06 12.29
C THR A 192 15.06 0.43 10.88
N ARG A 193 16.22 0.05 10.31
CA ARG A 193 16.56 0.42 8.94
C ARG A 193 15.60 -0.18 7.91
N SER A 194 15.20 -1.43 8.13
CA SER A 194 14.26 -2.12 7.25
C SER A 194 12.87 -1.47 7.29
N GLU A 195 12.36 -1.16 8.48
CA GLU A 195 11.10 -0.41 8.64
C GLU A 195 11.18 0.99 8.01
N ASN A 196 12.31 1.69 8.15
CA ASN A 196 12.53 2.98 7.50
C ASN A 196 12.51 2.89 5.97
N LEU A 197 13.03 1.79 5.41
CA LEU A 197 13.04 1.56 3.98
C LEU A 197 11.63 1.26 3.46
N GLU A 198 10.85 0.46 4.19
CA GLU A 198 9.46 0.16 3.86
C GLU A 198 8.57 1.41 3.87
N LYS A 199 8.71 2.27 4.89
CA LYS A 199 8.01 3.56 4.99
C LYS A 199 8.25 4.43 3.75
N GLN A 200 9.51 4.64 3.40
CA GLN A 200 9.90 5.47 2.27
C GLN A 200 9.41 4.89 0.94
N CYS A 201 9.55 3.58 0.75
CA CYS A 201 9.12 2.88 -0.46
C CYS A 201 7.61 3.00 -0.66
N LEU A 202 6.83 2.70 0.38
CA LEU A 202 5.37 2.80 0.33
C LEU A 202 4.90 4.25 0.14
N GLY A 203 5.48 5.21 0.87
CA GLY A 203 5.14 6.62 0.75
C GLY A 203 5.34 7.16 -0.67
N LYS A 204 6.45 6.80 -1.32
CA LYS A 204 6.69 7.17 -2.73
C LYS A 204 5.69 6.52 -3.68
N ALA A 205 5.40 5.22 -3.50
CA ALA A 205 4.46 4.52 -4.35
C ALA A 205 3.05 5.13 -4.29
N ILE A 206 2.57 5.46 -3.09
CA ILE A 206 1.27 6.14 -2.92
C ILE A 206 1.30 7.52 -3.57
N LYS A 207 2.36 8.30 -3.35
CA LYS A 207 2.48 9.63 -3.95
C LYS A 207 2.43 9.57 -5.48
N TYR A 208 3.22 8.69 -6.10
CA TYR A 208 3.20 8.50 -7.55
C TYR A 208 1.83 8.05 -8.06
N TYR A 209 1.13 7.20 -7.32
CA TYR A 209 -0.21 6.77 -7.67
C TYR A 209 -1.21 7.93 -7.65
N CYS A 210 -1.23 8.71 -6.56
CA CYS A 210 -2.12 9.86 -6.41
C CYS A 210 -1.84 10.95 -7.45
N GLU A 211 -0.57 11.18 -7.80
CA GLU A 211 -0.15 12.14 -8.83
C GLU A 211 -0.33 11.62 -10.27
N GLN A 212 -0.96 10.46 -10.46
CA GLN A 212 -1.18 9.84 -11.79
C GLN A 212 0.13 9.61 -12.57
N ARG A 213 1.23 9.33 -11.86
CA ARG A 213 2.56 9.08 -12.44
C ARG A 213 2.82 7.61 -12.76
N ILE A 214 1.85 6.72 -12.55
CA ILE A 214 2.00 5.29 -12.76
C ILE A 214 1.05 4.83 -13.86
N LEU A 215 1.62 4.27 -14.93
CA LEU A 215 0.88 3.56 -15.96
C LEU A 215 1.19 2.07 -15.87
N ARG A 216 0.18 1.23 -15.67
CA ARG A 216 0.35 -0.23 -15.82
C ARG A 216 0.66 -0.54 -17.27
N TYR A 217 1.72 -1.31 -17.52
CA TYR A 217 2.21 -1.64 -18.85
C TYR A 217 2.57 -3.12 -18.92
N ALA A 218 2.08 -3.80 -19.97
CA ALA A 218 2.16 -5.27 -20.04
C ALA A 218 1.54 -5.95 -18.79
N VAL A 219 1.66 -7.28 -18.70
CA VAL A 219 1.01 -8.05 -17.62
C VAL A 219 1.58 -7.68 -16.25
N ASN A 220 2.91 -7.60 -16.11
CA ASN A 220 3.61 -7.48 -14.81
C ASN A 220 4.57 -6.27 -14.72
N LYS A 221 4.32 -5.15 -15.42
CA LYS A 221 5.21 -3.97 -15.34
C LYS A 221 4.43 -2.67 -15.16
N THR A 222 5.16 -1.65 -14.73
CA THR A 222 4.68 -0.27 -14.68
C THR A 222 5.66 0.64 -15.41
N ILE A 223 5.14 1.74 -15.92
CA ILE A 223 5.91 2.92 -16.32
C ILE A 223 5.66 3.97 -15.24
N VAL A 224 6.74 4.48 -14.63
CA VAL A 224 6.66 5.50 -13.56
C VAL A 224 7.31 6.78 -14.07
N PHE A 225 6.54 7.87 -14.09
CA PHE A 225 6.98 9.20 -14.52
C PHE A 225 7.60 9.97 -13.33
N GLY A 226 8.94 10.00 -13.28
CA GLY A 226 9.73 10.69 -12.26
C GLY A 226 9.73 12.22 -12.40
#